data_AF-A0A350CYZ4-F1
#
_entry.id   AF-A0A350CYZ4-F1
#
_cell.length_a   1.000
_cell.length_b   1.000
_cell.length_c   1.000
_cell.angle_alpha   90.00
_cell.angle_beta   90.00
_cell.angle_gamma   90.00
#
_symmetry.space_group_name_H-M   'P 1'
#
loop_
_entity.id
_entity.type
_entity.pdbx_description
1 polymer ?
#
loop_
_entity_poly.entity_id
_entity_poly.type
_entity_poly.pdbx_seq_one_letter_code
_entity_poly.pdbx_strand_id
1 'polypeptide(L)'
;MKVHIMGSDQRIVRCARVSFGKDQEVDKERDIKLIKYLLQHKHASPFEHIVIAIEGDKELWLEILGKVENPAVQIYYSKGFIWLNLRNFINAWESLPSYLEEGIKEALPATLSLLKGTDPEDYSMDKAYLKEKVETSSGWIGLVDSLELGTDMDYYTFVVECPLFIARQWHRHRFGSYNEISRRYVDYEPDFYIPPYLRKQAKSNKQASIEEPVEEPWNSLFLKKVGWYVQDLKDLYRSMVEHGVAKELARGILPQFMKTRFYWTVPRISLDNFLTLRTHQGAQKEIREFALAIEGLVGYKGSDKKLRL
;
A
#
# COMPACT_ATOMS: atom_id res chain seq x y z
N MET A 1 -4.72 9.43 28.62
CA MET A 1 -3.96 8.38 27.89
C MET A 1 -3.51 8.98 26.58
N LYS A 2 -2.29 8.70 26.14
CA LYS A 2 -1.73 9.32 24.93
C LYS A 2 -2.17 8.51 23.69
N VAL A 3 -2.50 9.23 22.64
CA VAL A 3 -2.81 8.67 21.32
C VAL A 3 -1.65 9.00 20.39
N HIS A 4 -1.19 8.01 19.63
CA HIS A 4 -0.14 8.15 18.62
C HIS A 4 -0.73 7.81 17.26
N ILE A 5 -0.45 8.64 16.25
CA ILE A 5 -1.07 8.52 14.92
C ILE A 5 0.00 8.55 13.84
N MET A 6 -0.14 7.65 12.87
CA MET A 6 0.61 7.65 11.62
C MET A 6 -0.32 8.08 10.48
N GLY A 7 0.05 9.16 9.78
CA GLY A 7 -0.73 9.74 8.68
C GLY A 7 -1.48 11.03 9.06
N SER A 8 -2.13 11.61 8.05
CA SER A 8 -2.85 12.88 8.13
C SER A 8 -4.08 12.89 7.21
N ASP A 9 -4.87 13.96 7.18
CA ASP A 9 -5.99 14.13 6.23
C ASP A 9 -5.49 13.96 4.78
N GLN A 10 -4.33 14.56 4.48
CA GLN A 10 -3.67 14.41 3.18
C GLN A 10 -3.29 12.98 2.82
N ARG A 11 -2.90 12.15 3.78
CA ARG A 11 -2.59 10.74 3.54
C ARG A 11 -3.79 10.00 2.94
N ILE A 12 -4.99 10.25 3.47
CA ILE A 12 -6.25 9.66 2.98
C ILE A 12 -6.44 9.99 1.49
N VAL A 13 -6.27 11.26 1.13
CA VAL A 13 -6.40 11.72 -0.26
C VAL A 13 -5.34 11.11 -1.17
N ARG A 14 -4.07 11.11 -0.75
CA ARG A 14 -2.97 10.52 -1.51
C ARG A 14 -3.17 9.03 -1.76
N CYS A 15 -3.65 8.30 -0.76
CA CYS A 15 -4.00 6.88 -0.90
C CYS A 15 -5.22 6.67 -1.81
N ALA A 16 -6.23 7.53 -1.76
CA ALA A 16 -7.38 7.44 -2.64
C ALA A 16 -7.02 7.69 -4.11
N ARG A 17 -6.12 8.66 -4.38
CA ARG A 17 -5.71 9.02 -5.74
C ARG A 17 -4.60 8.13 -6.31
N VAL A 18 -3.78 7.52 -5.44
CA VAL A 18 -2.58 6.73 -5.80
C VAL A 18 -1.74 7.45 -6.89
N SER A 19 -1.58 8.77 -6.75
CA SER A 19 -1.18 9.62 -7.88
C SER A 19 0.26 9.37 -8.34
N PHE A 20 0.47 9.45 -9.66
CA PHE A 20 1.80 9.47 -10.29
C PHE A 20 2.41 10.86 -10.18
N GLY A 21 2.77 11.30 -8.96
CA GLY A 21 3.63 12.46 -8.72
C GLY A 21 3.20 13.83 -9.28
N LYS A 22 2.02 13.97 -9.91
CA LYS A 22 1.52 15.23 -10.48
C LYS A 22 0.66 16.06 -9.52
N ASP A 23 0.19 15.49 -8.41
CA ASP A 23 -0.47 16.24 -7.33
C ASP A 23 0.58 16.74 -6.32
N GLN A 24 1.60 17.47 -6.78
CA GLN A 24 2.50 18.18 -5.86
C GLN A 24 1.83 19.40 -5.23
N GLU A 25 0.81 19.93 -5.90
CA GLU A 25 -0.02 21.02 -5.39
C GLU A 25 -1.13 20.48 -4.51
N VAL A 26 -1.21 21.02 -3.31
CA VAL A 26 -2.21 20.65 -2.30
C VAL A 26 -3.34 21.65 -2.36
N ASP A 27 -4.47 21.22 -2.89
CA ASP A 27 -5.72 21.97 -2.83
C ASP A 27 -6.56 21.44 -1.66
N LYS A 28 -6.49 22.14 -0.53
CA LYS A 28 -7.16 21.74 0.71
C LYS A 28 -8.67 21.62 0.53
N GLU A 29 -9.31 22.52 -0.22
CA GLU A 29 -10.75 22.49 -0.42
C GLU A 29 -11.17 21.27 -1.24
N ARG A 30 -10.45 21.00 -2.32
CA ARG A 30 -10.67 19.81 -3.16
C ARG A 30 -10.42 18.52 -2.37
N ASP A 31 -9.40 18.50 -1.54
CA ASP A 31 -9.04 17.37 -0.69
C ASP A 31 -10.12 17.09 0.37
N ILE A 32 -10.60 18.13 1.07
CA ILE A 32 -11.72 18.03 2.02
C ILE A 32 -12.99 17.51 1.35
N LYS A 33 -13.33 18.03 0.16
CA LYS A 33 -14.47 17.55 -0.64
C LYS A 33 -14.33 16.06 -0.97
N LEU A 34 -13.11 15.60 -1.29
CA LEU A 34 -12.86 14.19 -1.55
C LEU A 34 -13.00 13.34 -0.28
N ILE A 35 -12.48 13.77 0.87
CA ILE A 35 -12.65 13.04 2.14
C ILE A 35 -14.15 12.91 2.46
N LYS A 36 -14.92 14.00 2.33
CA LYS A 36 -16.37 14.00 2.52
C LYS A 36 -17.06 13.02 1.58
N TYR A 37 -16.70 13.02 0.30
CA TYR A 37 -17.23 12.09 -0.70
C TYR A 37 -16.95 10.62 -0.31
N LEU A 38 -15.71 10.31 0.09
CA LEU A 38 -15.30 8.96 0.48
C LEU A 38 -16.08 8.45 1.71
N LEU A 39 -16.27 9.30 2.72
CA LEU A 39 -17.10 8.99 3.90
C LEU A 39 -18.56 8.71 3.51
N GLN A 40 -19.16 9.59 2.71
CA GLN A 40 -20.57 9.47 2.28
C GLN A 40 -20.83 8.20 1.46
N HIS A 41 -19.88 7.79 0.62
CA HIS A 41 -19.99 6.60 -0.22
C HIS A 41 -19.41 5.34 0.44
N LYS A 42 -19.00 5.42 1.72
CA LYS A 42 -18.40 4.31 2.47
C LYS A 42 -17.19 3.68 1.76
N HIS A 43 -16.45 4.48 0.97
CA HIS A 43 -15.22 4.05 0.34
C HIS A 43 -14.09 4.07 1.39
N ALA A 44 -14.02 3.00 2.18
CA ALA A 44 -13.27 3.02 3.43
C ALA A 44 -11.77 2.65 3.30
N SER A 45 -11.32 2.07 2.18
CA SER A 45 -9.93 1.60 2.04
C SER A 45 -8.86 2.69 2.22
N PRO A 46 -9.02 3.96 1.74
CA PRO A 46 -8.02 4.99 1.97
C PRO A 46 -7.81 5.33 3.44
N PHE A 47 -8.84 5.15 4.28
CA PHE A 47 -8.77 5.38 5.74
C PHE A 47 -7.99 4.27 6.45
N GLU A 48 -7.78 3.10 5.83
CA GLU A 48 -6.96 2.05 6.44
C GLU A 48 -5.47 2.39 6.49
N HIS A 49 -5.04 3.42 5.75
CA HIS A 49 -3.66 3.92 5.73
C HIS A 49 -3.36 4.92 6.84
N ILE A 50 -4.34 5.22 7.71
CA ILE A 50 -4.13 5.95 8.95
C ILE A 50 -4.13 4.95 10.10
N VAL A 51 -3.05 4.92 10.86
CA VAL A 51 -2.87 4.00 11.98
C VAL A 51 -2.93 4.77 13.28
N ILE A 52 -3.66 4.21 14.24
CA ILE A 52 -3.88 4.77 15.56
C ILE A 52 -3.37 3.76 16.58
N ALA A 53 -2.50 4.22 17.48
CA ALA A 53 -2.05 3.47 18.64
C ALA A 53 -2.43 4.23 19.92
N ILE A 54 -3.15 3.56 20.80
CA ILE A 54 -3.64 4.13 22.05
C ILE A 54 -2.86 3.47 23.17
N GLU A 55 -2.17 4.26 24.00
CA GLU A 55 -1.56 3.72 25.23
C GLU A 55 -2.67 3.16 26.13
N GLY A 56 -2.55 1.90 26.56
CA GLY A 56 -3.55 1.24 27.39
C GLY A 56 -3.17 -0.18 27.78
N ASP A 57 -3.85 -0.72 28.78
CA ASP A 57 -3.68 -2.09 29.23
C ASP A 57 -4.59 -3.07 28.45
N LYS A 58 -4.46 -4.36 28.78
CA LYS A 58 -5.20 -5.42 28.10
C LYS A 58 -6.67 -5.40 28.49
N GLU A 59 -6.97 -4.96 29.71
CA GLU A 59 -8.29 -4.84 30.28
C GLU A 59 -9.12 -3.82 29.49
N LEU A 60 -8.56 -2.64 29.21
CA LEU A 60 -9.22 -1.64 28.35
C LEU A 60 -9.45 -2.17 26.93
N TRP A 61 -8.49 -2.91 26.36
CA TRP A 61 -8.67 -3.53 25.04
C TRP A 61 -9.85 -4.50 25.02
N LEU A 62 -9.97 -5.36 26.02
CA LEU A 62 -11.08 -6.30 26.14
C LEU A 62 -12.41 -5.58 26.39
N GLU A 63 -12.43 -4.50 27.17
CA GLU A 63 -13.61 -3.66 27.37
C GLU A 63 -14.10 -3.07 26.05
N ILE A 64 -13.19 -2.49 25.24
CA ILE A 64 -13.52 -1.95 23.93
C ILE A 64 -14.09 -3.05 23.03
N LEU A 65 -13.40 -4.20 22.94
CA LEU A 65 -13.86 -5.32 22.12
C LEU A 65 -15.24 -5.82 22.54
N GLY A 66 -15.54 -5.84 23.84
CA GLY A 66 -16.85 -6.25 24.36
C GLY A 66 -18.00 -5.31 23.97
N LYS A 67 -17.71 -4.05 23.61
CA LYS A 67 -18.70 -3.04 23.17
C LYS A 67 -18.85 -2.96 21.65
N VAL A 68 -17.95 -3.57 20.88
CA VAL A 68 -17.96 -3.49 19.42
C VAL A 68 -18.89 -4.57 18.86
N GLU A 69 -20.03 -4.14 18.29
CA GLU A 69 -20.99 -5.07 17.68
C GLU A 69 -20.58 -5.52 16.27
N ASN A 70 -19.84 -4.68 15.54
CA ASN A 70 -19.46 -4.94 14.16
C ASN A 70 -18.33 -5.98 14.09
N PRO A 71 -18.58 -7.20 13.58
CA PRO A 71 -17.58 -8.27 13.57
C PRO A 71 -16.44 -8.04 12.58
N ALA A 72 -16.55 -7.04 11.70
CA ALA A 72 -15.48 -6.68 10.76
C ALA A 72 -14.44 -5.73 11.37
N VAL A 73 -14.70 -5.17 12.56
CA VAL A 73 -13.76 -4.28 13.25
C VAL A 73 -12.59 -5.09 13.79
N GLN A 74 -11.38 -4.63 13.50
CA GLN A 74 -10.15 -5.23 13.97
C GLN A 74 -9.42 -4.26 14.91
N ILE A 75 -9.22 -4.69 16.15
CA ILE A 75 -8.51 -3.95 17.19
C ILE A 75 -7.55 -4.92 17.85
N TYR A 76 -6.27 -4.58 17.84
CA TYR A 76 -5.19 -5.44 18.31
C TYR A 76 -4.58 -4.88 19.59
N TYR A 77 -4.02 -5.75 20.43
CA TYR A 77 -3.24 -5.34 21.59
C TYR A 77 -1.80 -5.84 21.46
N SER A 78 -0.82 -4.97 21.69
CA SER A 78 0.59 -5.35 21.76
C SER A 78 1.35 -4.43 22.73
N LYS A 79 2.01 -5.04 23.73
CA LYS A 79 2.97 -4.39 24.65
C LYS A 79 2.53 -3.02 25.18
N GLY A 80 1.31 -2.91 25.71
CA GLY A 80 0.79 -1.66 26.31
C GLY A 80 0.13 -0.69 25.33
N PHE A 81 -0.14 -1.14 24.10
CA PHE A 81 -0.81 -0.33 23.09
C PHE A 81 -1.96 -1.09 22.43
N ILE A 82 -3.05 -0.36 22.19
CA ILE A 82 -4.21 -0.79 21.42
C ILE A 82 -4.10 -0.20 20.02
N TRP A 83 -4.06 -1.05 19.01
CA TRP A 83 -3.81 -0.70 17.62
C TRP A 83 -5.05 -0.92 16.76
N LEU A 84 -5.36 0.07 15.93
CA LEU A 84 -6.41 0.00 14.92
C LEU A 84 -6.11 1.01 13.80
N ASN A 85 -6.73 0.81 12.63
CA ASN A 85 -6.72 1.82 11.58
C ASN A 85 -7.95 2.74 11.69
N LEU A 86 -7.93 3.88 11.01
CA LEU A 86 -9.01 4.86 11.08
C LEU A 86 -10.34 4.33 10.54
N ARG A 87 -10.34 3.41 9.57
CA ARG A 87 -11.59 2.74 9.16
C ARG A 87 -12.23 1.98 10.33
N ASN A 88 -11.44 1.23 11.09
CA ASN A 88 -11.91 0.51 12.27
C ASN A 88 -12.32 1.48 13.38
N PHE A 89 -11.59 2.59 13.55
CA PHE A 89 -11.98 3.65 14.47
C PHE A 89 -13.36 4.22 14.14
N ILE A 90 -13.60 4.57 12.87
CA ILE A 90 -14.90 5.07 12.39
C ILE A 90 -16.01 4.04 12.62
N ASN A 91 -15.75 2.76 12.32
CA ASN A 91 -16.74 1.69 12.49
C ASN A 91 -17.01 1.34 13.96
N ALA A 92 -16.10 1.66 14.87
CA ALA A 92 -16.23 1.44 16.31
C ALA A 92 -16.48 2.74 17.09
N TRP A 93 -16.80 3.83 16.40
CA TRP A 93 -16.83 5.19 16.96
C TRP A 93 -17.64 5.28 18.26
N GLU A 94 -18.85 4.72 18.27
CA GLU A 94 -19.76 4.75 19.42
C GLU A 94 -19.30 3.86 20.59
N SER A 95 -18.47 2.85 20.31
CA SER A 95 -17.93 1.91 21.30
C SER A 95 -16.63 2.41 21.93
N LEU A 96 -15.98 3.42 21.33
CA LEU A 96 -14.68 3.93 21.76
C LEU A 96 -14.82 5.04 22.83
N PRO A 97 -13.89 5.12 23.79
CA PRO A 97 -13.91 6.19 24.78
C PRO A 97 -13.79 7.59 24.13
N SER A 98 -14.68 8.51 24.51
CA SER A 98 -14.79 9.85 23.91
C SER A 98 -13.52 10.70 24.04
N TYR A 99 -12.70 10.47 25.06
CA TYR A 99 -11.42 11.20 25.23
C TYR A 99 -10.41 10.91 24.11
N LEU A 100 -10.59 9.83 23.34
CA LEU A 100 -9.72 9.51 22.20
C LEU A 100 -9.90 10.48 21.03
N GLU A 101 -11.05 11.13 20.94
CA GLU A 101 -11.35 12.10 19.88
C GLU A 101 -10.38 13.28 19.88
N GLU A 102 -10.00 13.75 21.08
CA GLU A 102 -9.08 14.88 21.25
C GLU A 102 -7.69 14.53 20.71
N GLY A 103 -7.22 13.30 20.96
CA GLY A 103 -5.94 12.80 20.44
C GLY A 103 -5.91 12.63 18.93
N ILE A 104 -7.07 12.53 18.28
CA ILE A 104 -7.20 12.42 16.82
C ILE A 104 -7.33 13.78 16.15
N LYS A 105 -7.93 14.76 16.84
CA LYS A 105 -8.19 16.10 16.30
C LYS A 105 -6.94 16.77 15.75
N GLU A 106 -5.79 16.62 16.42
CA GLU A 106 -4.53 17.21 15.97
C GLU A 106 -4.04 16.62 14.65
N ALA A 107 -4.18 15.29 14.49
CA ALA A 107 -3.68 14.59 13.31
C ALA A 107 -4.67 14.55 12.14
N LEU A 108 -5.97 14.70 12.40
CA LEU A 108 -7.04 14.57 11.41
C LEU A 108 -8.17 15.61 11.62
N PRO A 109 -7.87 16.91 11.71
CA PRO A 109 -8.86 17.94 12.00
C PRO A 109 -10.01 17.94 10.99
N ALA A 110 -9.73 17.76 9.70
CA ALA A 110 -10.78 17.79 8.68
C ALA A 110 -11.67 16.55 8.75
N THR A 111 -11.05 15.37 8.82
CA THR A 111 -11.80 14.11 8.88
C THR A 111 -12.68 14.04 10.12
N LEU A 112 -12.18 14.50 11.27
CA LEU A 112 -12.93 14.54 12.52
C LEU A 112 -14.15 15.47 12.43
N SER A 113 -14.00 16.69 11.90
CA SER A 113 -15.13 17.61 11.69
C SER A 113 -16.20 17.00 10.79
N LEU A 114 -15.79 16.37 9.69
CA LEU A 114 -16.72 15.73 8.76
C LEU A 114 -17.49 14.56 9.39
N LEU A 115 -16.85 13.76 10.25
CA LEU A 115 -17.52 12.68 11.01
C LEU A 115 -18.55 13.24 12.00
N LYS A 116 -18.27 14.41 12.59
CA LYS A 116 -19.20 15.11 13.49
C LYS A 116 -20.29 15.90 12.76
N GLY A 117 -20.27 15.92 11.43
CA GLY A 117 -21.22 16.68 10.62
C GLY A 117 -20.99 18.20 10.63
N THR A 118 -19.79 18.65 11.02
CA THR A 118 -19.39 20.06 11.00
C THR A 118 -18.45 20.35 9.83
N ASP A 119 -18.36 21.63 9.44
CA ASP A 119 -17.40 22.04 8.42
C ASP A 119 -15.96 22.05 8.99
N PRO A 120 -14.97 21.54 8.24
CA PRO A 120 -13.56 21.62 8.63
C PRO A 120 -13.03 23.05 8.69
N GLU A 121 -12.42 23.42 9.81
CA GLU A 121 -11.68 24.69 9.96
C GLU A 121 -10.18 24.53 9.64
N ASP A 122 -9.66 23.29 9.71
CA ASP A 122 -8.25 22.99 9.50
C ASP A 122 -8.07 21.67 8.72
N TYR A 123 -6.87 21.45 8.18
CA TYR A 123 -6.49 20.31 7.35
C TYR A 123 -5.02 19.97 7.56
N SER A 124 -4.77 18.71 7.93
CA SER A 124 -3.43 18.21 8.24
C SER A 124 -2.71 17.61 7.01
N MET A 125 -1.43 17.92 6.89
CA MET A 125 -0.57 17.45 5.79
C MET A 125 0.51 16.50 6.30
N ASP A 126 0.92 15.56 5.44
CA ASP A 126 2.07 14.73 5.75
C ASP A 126 3.34 15.60 5.77
N LYS A 127 4.27 15.32 6.68
CA LYS A 127 5.57 16.03 6.74
C LYS A 127 6.39 15.88 5.45
N ALA A 128 6.27 14.73 4.78
CA ALA A 128 6.94 14.44 3.52
C ALA A 128 6.07 13.51 2.65
N TYR A 129 6.28 13.54 1.33
CA TYR A 129 5.66 12.59 0.41
C TYR A 129 6.33 11.20 0.50
N LEU A 130 7.67 11.18 0.43
CA LEU A 130 8.53 10.02 0.66
C LEU A 130 9.66 10.45 1.60
N LYS A 131 9.97 9.62 2.60
CA LYS A 131 11.17 9.78 3.45
C LYS A 131 12.42 9.31 2.69
N GLU A 132 12.31 8.15 2.05
CA GLU A 132 13.41 7.53 1.32
C GLU A 132 12.85 6.69 0.16
N LYS A 133 13.61 6.59 -0.95
CA LYS A 133 13.23 5.84 -2.16
C LYS A 133 14.38 4.96 -2.60
N VAL A 134 14.09 3.69 -2.89
CA VAL A 134 15.04 2.68 -3.38
C VAL A 134 14.57 2.13 -4.72
N GLU A 135 15.45 2.16 -5.71
CA GLU A 135 15.24 1.58 -7.04
C GLU A 135 15.56 0.07 -7.02
N THR A 136 14.83 -0.70 -7.82
CA THR A 136 15.06 -2.13 -8.08
C THR A 136 15.16 -2.36 -9.59
N SER A 137 15.46 -3.59 -10.03
CA SER A 137 15.50 -3.87 -11.47
C SER A 137 14.13 -3.78 -12.15
N SER A 138 13.02 -3.86 -11.40
CA SER A 138 11.66 -3.95 -11.96
C SER A 138 10.71 -2.82 -11.55
N GLY A 139 11.21 -1.84 -10.79
CA GLY A 139 10.43 -0.72 -10.28
C GLY A 139 11.10 -0.13 -9.04
N TRP A 140 10.33 0.48 -8.14
CA TRP A 140 10.89 1.13 -6.95
C TRP A 140 9.94 1.06 -5.76
N ILE A 141 10.51 1.22 -4.57
CA ILE A 141 9.76 1.31 -3.32
C ILE A 141 10.23 2.53 -2.54
N GLY A 142 9.30 3.23 -1.91
CA GLY A 142 9.62 4.33 -1.02
C GLY A 142 8.95 4.19 0.34
N LEU A 143 9.72 4.43 1.40
CA LEU A 143 9.19 4.57 2.74
C LEU A 143 8.50 5.91 2.85
N VAL A 144 7.26 5.89 3.30
CA VAL A 144 6.40 7.05 3.34
C VAL A 144 6.27 7.56 4.77
N ASP A 145 5.87 6.67 5.68
CA ASP A 145 5.78 6.96 7.10
C ASP A 145 5.93 5.70 7.94
N SER A 146 6.19 5.89 9.23
CA SER A 146 6.40 4.82 10.20
C SER A 146 6.00 5.27 11.60
N LEU A 147 5.37 4.39 12.36
CA LEU A 147 5.07 4.57 13.77
C LEU A 147 5.68 3.40 14.55
N GLU A 148 6.80 3.67 15.21
CA GLU A 148 7.56 2.68 15.97
C GLU A 148 7.44 2.97 17.46
N LEU A 149 6.72 2.10 18.17
CA LEU A 149 6.51 2.17 19.62
C LEU A 149 7.19 0.98 20.34
N GLY A 150 8.02 0.21 19.61
CA GLY A 150 8.75 -0.94 20.15
C GLY A 150 7.90 -2.21 20.25
N THR A 151 6.84 -2.29 19.46
CA THR A 151 5.86 -3.39 19.49
C THR A 151 5.92 -4.20 18.21
N ASP A 152 5.32 -5.40 18.24
CA ASP A 152 5.21 -6.24 17.04
C ASP A 152 4.14 -5.70 16.08
N MET A 153 3.41 -4.66 16.52
CA MET A 153 2.42 -3.91 15.77
C MET A 153 2.94 -2.53 15.34
N ASP A 154 4.24 -2.24 15.42
CA ASP A 154 4.80 -1.03 14.80
C ASP A 154 4.41 -0.99 13.31
N TYR A 155 3.92 0.15 12.81
CA TYR A 155 3.37 0.23 11.45
C TYR A 155 4.27 1.01 10.50
N TYR A 156 4.20 0.62 9.24
CA TYR A 156 4.94 1.22 8.14
C TYR A 156 4.00 1.44 6.96
N THR A 157 4.17 2.55 6.25
CA THR A 157 3.51 2.82 4.97
C THR A 157 4.56 2.96 3.88
N PHE A 158 4.38 2.20 2.79
CA PHE A 158 5.20 2.25 1.59
C PHE A 158 4.37 2.69 0.38
N VAL A 159 5.03 3.32 -0.58
CA VAL A 159 4.54 3.37 -1.97
C VAL A 159 5.42 2.45 -2.80
N VAL A 160 4.79 1.60 -3.58
CA VAL A 160 5.47 0.62 -4.43
C VAL A 160 5.03 0.84 -5.86
N GLU A 161 6.00 0.84 -6.79
CA GLU A 161 5.75 0.71 -8.21
C GLU A 161 6.45 -0.55 -8.71
N CYS A 162 5.69 -1.49 -9.27
CA CYS A 162 6.22 -2.77 -9.74
C CYS A 162 5.37 -3.35 -10.87
N PRO A 163 5.81 -4.41 -11.56
CA PRO A 163 5.00 -5.09 -12.56
C PRO A 163 3.79 -5.79 -11.93
N LEU A 164 2.70 -5.97 -12.70
CA LEU A 164 1.49 -6.63 -12.19
C LEU A 164 1.75 -8.02 -11.63
N PHE A 165 2.58 -8.84 -12.29
CA PHE A 165 2.90 -10.18 -11.79
C PHE A 165 3.64 -10.19 -10.43
N ILE A 166 4.31 -9.09 -10.07
CA ILE A 166 4.92 -8.90 -8.75
C ILE A 166 3.88 -8.40 -7.74
N ALA A 167 3.05 -7.43 -8.11
CA ALA A 167 1.94 -6.98 -7.27
C ALA A 167 1.02 -8.15 -6.88
N ARG A 168 0.75 -9.08 -7.81
CA ARG A 168 -0.04 -10.30 -7.54
C ARG A 168 0.59 -11.24 -6.52
N GLN A 169 1.92 -11.33 -6.44
CA GLN A 169 2.62 -12.08 -5.38
C GLN A 169 2.61 -11.32 -4.05
N TRP A 170 2.70 -10.01 -4.12
CA TRP A 170 2.70 -9.11 -2.97
C TRP A 170 1.35 -9.15 -2.23
N HIS A 171 0.25 -8.99 -2.96
CA HIS A 171 -1.10 -8.93 -2.41
C HIS A 171 -1.61 -10.26 -1.84
N ARG A 172 -0.78 -11.32 -1.84
CA ARG A 172 -1.04 -12.56 -1.09
C ARG A 172 -0.79 -12.41 0.41
N HIS A 173 -0.08 -11.36 0.82
CA HIS A 173 0.16 -11.03 2.22
C HIS A 173 -1.04 -10.24 2.76
N ARG A 174 -1.96 -10.97 3.38
CA ARG A 174 -3.31 -10.44 3.70
C ARG A 174 -3.35 -9.50 4.90
N PHE A 175 -2.37 -9.56 5.79
CA PHE A 175 -2.35 -8.69 6.96
C PHE A 175 -1.65 -7.37 6.61
N GLY A 176 -2.45 -6.39 6.22
CA GLY A 176 -2.04 -5.08 5.77
C GLY A 176 -3.09 -4.50 4.83
N SER A 177 -2.93 -3.22 4.50
CA SER A 177 -3.88 -2.47 3.68
C SER A 177 -3.22 -2.04 2.38
N TYR A 178 -3.98 -2.14 1.29
CA TYR A 178 -3.53 -1.83 -0.05
C TYR A 178 -4.48 -0.83 -0.71
N ASN A 179 -3.92 0.23 -1.29
CA ASN A 179 -4.63 1.10 -2.23
C ASN A 179 -3.85 1.13 -3.54
N GLU A 180 -4.33 0.38 -4.53
CA GLU A 180 -3.73 0.25 -5.86
C GLU A 180 -4.40 1.18 -6.87
N ILE A 181 -3.62 1.72 -7.80
CA ILE A 181 -4.14 2.59 -8.82
C ILE A 181 -5.18 1.90 -9.71
N SER A 182 -6.37 2.50 -9.79
CA SER A 182 -7.42 2.04 -10.69
C SER A 182 -7.25 2.63 -12.09
N ARG A 183 -6.79 1.80 -13.04
CA ARG A 183 -6.73 2.15 -14.47
C ARG A 183 -8.09 2.45 -15.14
N ARG A 184 -9.21 2.38 -14.40
CA ARG A 184 -10.54 2.79 -14.89
C ARG A 184 -10.65 4.32 -14.98
N TYR A 185 -9.93 5.05 -14.14
CA TYR A 185 -10.08 6.50 -13.93
C TYR A 185 -8.85 7.30 -14.32
N VAL A 186 -7.85 6.65 -14.91
CA VAL A 186 -6.51 7.19 -15.09
C VAL A 186 -6.29 7.64 -16.53
N ASP A 187 -5.60 8.77 -16.68
CA ASP A 187 -5.22 9.35 -17.99
C ASP A 187 -3.74 9.20 -18.35
N TYR A 188 -2.88 8.68 -17.46
CA TYR A 188 -1.47 8.49 -17.80
C TYR A 188 -1.23 7.18 -18.56
N GLU A 189 -0.27 7.22 -19.47
CA GLU A 189 0.09 6.08 -20.29
C GLU A 189 0.61 4.91 -19.42
N PRO A 190 0.28 3.66 -19.77
CA PRO A 190 0.88 2.49 -19.15
C PRO A 190 2.39 2.44 -19.39
N ASP A 191 3.14 2.25 -18.30
CA ASP A 191 4.56 1.89 -18.33
C ASP A 191 4.71 0.37 -18.17
N PHE A 192 5.78 -0.19 -18.72
CA PHE A 192 6.02 -1.62 -18.77
C PHE A 192 7.41 -1.97 -18.28
N TYR A 193 7.52 -3.05 -17.53
CA TYR A 193 8.80 -3.64 -17.19
C TYR A 193 9.29 -4.53 -18.32
N ILE A 194 10.46 -4.18 -18.85
CA ILE A 194 11.24 -5.03 -19.75
C ILE A 194 12.53 -5.39 -19.01
N PRO A 195 12.80 -6.69 -18.77
CA PRO A 195 14.03 -7.08 -18.08
C PRO A 195 15.26 -6.77 -18.96
N PRO A 196 16.42 -6.45 -18.35
CA PRO A 196 17.65 -6.23 -19.11
C PRO A 196 18.17 -7.49 -19.81
N TYR A 197 17.78 -8.68 -19.31
CA TYR A 197 18.07 -9.98 -19.92
C TYR A 197 17.02 -11.02 -19.46
N LEU A 198 16.81 -12.05 -20.26
CA LEU A 198 15.93 -13.18 -19.92
C LEU A 198 16.71 -14.24 -19.14
N ARG A 199 16.18 -14.67 -17.99
CA ARG A 199 16.83 -15.66 -17.13
C ARG A 199 16.50 -17.10 -17.53
N LYS A 200 17.46 -18.02 -17.37
CA LYS A 200 17.24 -19.47 -17.48
C LYS A 200 16.44 -20.01 -16.27
N GLN A 201 15.67 -21.06 -16.51
CA GLN A 201 14.92 -21.77 -15.48
C GLN A 201 15.87 -22.61 -14.60
N ALA A 202 15.69 -22.61 -13.27
CA ALA A 202 16.49 -23.45 -12.39
C ALA A 202 16.12 -24.93 -12.53
N LYS A 203 17.12 -25.83 -12.58
CA LYS A 203 16.92 -27.28 -12.70
C LYS A 203 16.40 -27.93 -11.42
N SER A 204 16.81 -27.42 -10.26
CA SER A 204 16.47 -27.97 -8.93
C SER A 204 15.16 -27.43 -8.35
N ASN A 205 14.70 -26.27 -8.82
CA ASN A 205 13.47 -25.64 -8.36
C ASN A 205 12.68 -25.06 -9.55
N LYS A 206 11.57 -25.71 -9.90
CA LYS A 206 10.70 -25.30 -11.01
C LYS A 206 10.01 -23.94 -10.80
N GLN A 207 10.07 -23.37 -9.60
CA GLN A 207 9.52 -22.05 -9.28
C GLN A 207 10.58 -20.94 -9.29
N ALA A 208 11.87 -21.29 -9.41
CA ALA A 208 12.98 -20.33 -9.39
C ALA A 208 13.68 -20.23 -10.74
N SER A 209 14.28 -19.07 -10.99
CA SER A 209 15.20 -18.86 -12.11
C SER A 209 16.63 -18.76 -11.57
N ILE A 210 17.61 -19.03 -12.43
CA ILE A 210 19.02 -18.74 -12.16
C ILE A 210 19.38 -17.41 -12.83
N GLU A 211 20.31 -16.65 -12.24
CA GLU A 211 20.75 -15.36 -12.78
C GLU A 211 21.74 -15.51 -13.95
N GLU A 212 21.48 -16.48 -14.81
CA GLU A 212 22.17 -16.71 -16.06
C GLU A 212 21.26 -16.30 -17.22
N PRO A 213 21.74 -15.44 -18.14
CA PRO A 213 20.99 -15.10 -19.34
C PRO A 213 20.72 -16.32 -20.23
N VAL A 214 19.61 -16.28 -20.96
CA VAL A 214 19.38 -17.13 -22.13
C VAL A 214 20.49 -16.86 -23.16
N GLU A 215 20.89 -17.89 -23.90
CA GLU A 215 21.97 -17.78 -24.89
C GLU A 215 21.57 -16.92 -26.10
N GLU A 216 22.53 -16.22 -26.67
CA GLU A 216 22.34 -15.49 -27.92
C GLU A 216 22.23 -16.46 -29.11
N PRO A 217 21.46 -16.11 -30.17
CA PRO A 217 20.76 -14.84 -30.40
C PRO A 217 19.39 -14.76 -29.73
N TRP A 218 18.97 -15.79 -28.98
CA TRP A 218 17.59 -15.91 -28.50
C TRP A 218 17.22 -14.84 -27.47
N ASN A 219 18.14 -14.53 -26.54
CA ASN A 219 17.92 -13.49 -25.55
C ASN A 219 17.63 -12.12 -26.21
N SER A 220 18.50 -11.66 -27.10
CA SER A 220 18.29 -10.40 -27.82
C SER A 220 17.07 -10.43 -28.75
N LEU A 221 16.86 -11.54 -29.46
CA LEU A 221 15.71 -11.70 -30.37
C LEU A 221 14.38 -11.64 -29.63
N PHE A 222 14.26 -12.33 -28.49
CA PHE A 222 13.03 -12.34 -27.70
C PHE A 222 12.78 -10.99 -27.04
N LEU A 223 13.79 -10.34 -26.46
CA LEU A 223 13.62 -9.00 -25.89
C LEU A 223 13.16 -7.98 -26.93
N LYS A 224 13.71 -8.03 -28.15
CA LYS A 224 13.25 -7.18 -29.26
C LYS A 224 11.78 -7.44 -29.59
N LYS A 225 11.36 -8.71 -29.70
CA LYS A 225 9.96 -9.07 -29.96
C LYS A 225 9.03 -8.63 -28.83
N VAL A 226 9.43 -8.81 -27.57
CA VAL A 226 8.65 -8.33 -26.41
C VAL A 226 8.46 -6.82 -26.50
N GLY A 227 9.52 -6.06 -26.80
CA GLY A 227 9.42 -4.60 -27.00
C GLY A 227 8.44 -4.22 -28.11
N TRP A 228 8.46 -4.94 -29.24
CA TRP A 228 7.53 -4.73 -30.35
C TRP A 228 6.08 -5.00 -29.95
N TYR A 229 5.80 -6.13 -29.31
CA TYR A 229 4.44 -6.47 -28.86
C TYR A 229 3.92 -5.50 -27.81
N VAL A 230 4.76 -5.05 -26.87
CA VAL A 230 4.36 -4.04 -25.89
C VAL A 230 3.98 -2.74 -26.59
N GLN A 231 4.75 -2.29 -27.58
CA GLN A 231 4.43 -1.08 -28.32
C GLN A 231 3.13 -1.22 -29.13
N ASP A 232 2.95 -2.33 -29.85
CA ASP A 232 1.75 -2.62 -30.63
C ASP A 232 0.48 -2.65 -29.74
N LEU A 233 0.56 -3.29 -28.56
CA LEU A 233 -0.53 -3.31 -27.59
C LEU A 233 -0.84 -1.92 -27.01
N LYS A 234 0.17 -1.07 -26.82
CA LYS A 234 -0.04 0.32 -26.41
C LYS A 234 -0.81 1.11 -27.48
N ASP A 235 -0.42 0.96 -28.73
CA ASP A 235 -1.06 1.67 -29.85
C ASP A 235 -2.49 1.17 -30.07
N LEU A 236 -2.73 -0.15 -29.99
CA LEU A 236 -4.07 -0.71 -29.99
C LEU A 236 -4.92 -0.19 -28.82
N TYR A 237 -4.37 -0.15 -27.60
CA TYR A 237 -5.07 0.40 -26.44
C TYR A 237 -5.48 1.86 -26.65
N ARG A 238 -4.57 2.71 -27.15
CA ARG A 238 -4.88 4.12 -27.47
C ARG A 238 -6.00 4.21 -28.49
N SER A 239 -5.89 3.46 -29.59
CA SER A 239 -6.90 3.41 -30.64
C SER A 239 -8.27 2.95 -30.12
N MET A 240 -8.31 1.91 -29.27
CA MET A 240 -9.55 1.43 -28.66
C MET A 240 -10.23 2.53 -27.83
N VAL A 241 -9.46 3.24 -27.00
CA VAL A 241 -9.99 4.34 -26.16
C VAL A 241 -10.46 5.51 -27.02
N GLU A 242 -9.71 5.89 -28.04
CA GLU A 242 -10.08 6.94 -29.01
C GLU A 242 -11.40 6.63 -29.74
N HIS A 243 -11.66 5.36 -30.02
CA HIS A 243 -12.90 4.89 -30.66
C HIS A 243 -14.01 4.53 -29.66
N GLY A 244 -13.90 4.99 -28.41
CA GLY A 244 -14.98 4.91 -27.43
C GLY A 244 -15.10 3.58 -26.67
N VAL A 245 -14.12 2.68 -26.77
CA VAL A 245 -14.11 1.47 -25.93
C VAL A 245 -13.88 1.88 -24.47
N ALA A 246 -14.73 1.35 -23.57
CA ALA A 246 -14.60 1.61 -22.14
C ALA A 246 -13.20 1.23 -21.63
N LYS A 247 -12.52 2.15 -20.93
CA LYS A 247 -11.15 1.95 -20.39
C LYS A 247 -11.02 0.66 -19.56
N GLU A 248 -12.08 0.29 -18.84
CA GLU A 248 -12.08 -0.91 -18.00
C GLU A 248 -12.02 -2.22 -18.79
N LEU A 249 -12.50 -2.23 -20.03
CA LEU A 249 -12.42 -3.34 -20.97
C LEU A 249 -11.14 -3.23 -21.80
N ALA A 250 -10.82 -2.04 -22.34
CA ALA A 250 -9.63 -1.83 -23.18
C ALA A 250 -8.33 -2.23 -22.47
N ARG A 251 -8.19 -1.94 -21.18
CA ARG A 251 -7.01 -2.35 -20.39
C ARG A 251 -6.78 -3.86 -20.32
N GLY A 252 -7.78 -4.68 -20.66
CA GLY A 252 -7.70 -6.15 -20.60
C GLY A 252 -6.68 -6.75 -21.57
N ILE A 253 -6.31 -6.03 -22.63
CA ILE A 253 -5.28 -6.47 -23.58
C ILE A 253 -3.85 -6.25 -23.06
N LEU A 254 -3.68 -5.42 -22.02
CA LEU A 254 -2.35 -5.01 -21.57
C LEU A 254 -1.66 -6.17 -20.83
N PRO A 255 -0.37 -6.44 -21.14
CA PRO A 255 0.33 -7.61 -20.60
C PRO A 255 0.64 -7.46 -19.11
N GLN A 256 0.93 -8.58 -18.46
CA GLN A 256 1.34 -8.64 -17.03
C GLN A 256 2.63 -7.85 -16.73
N PHE A 257 3.40 -7.49 -17.75
CA PHE A 257 4.57 -6.63 -17.62
C PHE A 257 4.20 -5.16 -17.34
N MET A 258 2.93 -4.78 -17.47
CA MET A 258 2.47 -3.45 -17.10
C MET A 258 2.83 -3.16 -15.64
N LYS A 259 3.38 -1.97 -15.39
CA LYS A 259 3.63 -1.48 -14.05
C LYS A 259 2.36 -0.93 -13.43
N THR A 260 2.22 -1.20 -12.15
CA THR A 260 1.19 -0.69 -11.26
C THR A 260 1.85 0.02 -10.08
N ARG A 261 1.09 0.90 -9.43
CA ARG A 261 1.53 1.60 -8.23
C ARG A 261 0.49 1.40 -7.14
N PHE A 262 0.94 1.17 -5.92
CA PHE A 262 0.06 1.05 -4.77
C PHE A 262 0.69 1.57 -3.48
N TYR A 263 -0.16 2.03 -2.57
CA TYR A 263 0.21 2.18 -1.16
C TYR A 263 0.08 0.85 -0.45
N TRP A 264 1.01 0.55 0.44
CA TRP A 264 0.97 -0.61 1.31
C TRP A 264 1.26 -0.19 2.75
N THR A 265 0.26 -0.30 3.63
CA THR A 265 0.41 -0.06 5.07
C THR A 265 0.36 -1.38 5.81
N VAL A 266 1.37 -1.67 6.62
CA VAL A 266 1.62 -3.01 7.15
C VAL A 266 2.20 -2.95 8.58
N PRO A 267 1.72 -3.80 9.51
CA PRO A 267 2.32 -3.93 10.83
C PRO A 267 3.60 -4.77 10.78
N ARG A 268 4.50 -4.55 11.74
CA ARG A 268 5.83 -5.16 11.78
C ARG A 268 5.79 -6.67 11.72
N ILE A 269 4.90 -7.30 12.48
CA ILE A 269 4.70 -8.76 12.48
C ILE A 269 4.43 -9.32 11.07
N SER A 270 3.63 -8.63 10.26
CA SER A 270 3.31 -9.04 8.89
C SER A 270 4.46 -8.70 7.94
N LEU A 271 5.12 -7.56 8.16
CA LEU A 271 6.28 -7.14 7.38
C LEU A 271 7.45 -8.11 7.53
N ASP A 272 7.80 -8.52 8.75
CA ASP A 272 8.89 -9.47 9.00
C ASP A 272 8.54 -10.86 8.42
N ASN A 273 7.27 -11.26 8.42
CA ASN A 273 6.82 -12.47 7.69
C ASN A 273 6.98 -12.31 6.17
N PHE A 274 6.63 -11.14 5.61
CA PHE A 274 6.87 -10.83 4.20
C PHE A 274 8.36 -10.95 3.86
N LEU A 275 9.23 -10.30 4.64
CA LEU A 275 10.67 -10.34 4.46
C LEU A 275 11.18 -11.78 4.50
N THR A 276 10.81 -12.54 5.52
CA THR A 276 11.20 -13.96 5.66
C THR A 276 10.86 -14.80 4.42
N LEU A 277 9.66 -14.62 3.86
CA LEU A 277 9.19 -15.37 2.70
C LEU A 277 9.76 -14.86 1.36
N ARG A 278 10.04 -13.55 1.26
CA ARG A 278 10.40 -12.91 0.00
C ARG A 278 11.89 -12.68 -0.19
N THR A 279 12.71 -12.68 0.86
CA THR A 279 14.18 -12.71 0.75
C THR A 279 14.72 -14.11 0.44
N HIS A 280 13.92 -15.16 0.65
CA HIS A 280 14.32 -16.54 0.36
C HIS A 280 14.77 -16.73 -1.09
N GLN A 281 15.86 -17.48 -1.30
CA GLN A 281 16.47 -17.72 -2.62
C GLN A 281 15.51 -18.29 -3.68
N GLY A 282 14.50 -19.05 -3.25
CA GLY A 282 13.48 -19.63 -4.12
C GLY A 282 12.37 -18.66 -4.54
N ALA A 283 12.29 -17.47 -3.94
CA ALA A 283 11.39 -16.42 -4.39
C ALA A 283 11.87 -15.84 -5.73
N GLN A 284 10.93 -15.35 -6.54
CA GLN A 284 11.26 -14.69 -7.79
C GLN A 284 12.17 -13.47 -7.54
N LYS A 285 13.18 -13.28 -8.40
CA LYS A 285 14.20 -12.24 -8.23
C LYS A 285 13.60 -10.86 -7.98
N GLU A 286 12.62 -10.45 -8.77
CA GLU A 286 12.05 -9.10 -8.69
C GLU A 286 11.43 -8.82 -7.31
N ILE A 287 10.58 -9.72 -6.76
CA ILE A 287 10.01 -9.52 -5.42
C ILE A 287 11.06 -9.64 -4.31
N ARG A 288 12.14 -10.40 -4.55
CA ARG A 288 13.27 -10.51 -3.63
C ARG A 288 14.05 -9.21 -3.54
N GLU A 289 14.28 -8.52 -4.66
CA GLU A 289 14.90 -7.19 -4.67
C GLU A 289 14.08 -6.17 -3.87
N PHE A 290 12.76 -6.18 -4.03
CA PHE A 290 11.87 -5.34 -3.20
C PHE A 290 11.96 -5.69 -1.72
N ALA A 291 11.99 -6.97 -1.36
CA ALA A 291 12.13 -7.39 0.03
C ALA A 291 13.46 -6.94 0.64
N LEU A 292 14.57 -7.07 -0.09
CA LEU A 292 15.88 -6.59 0.35
C LEU A 292 15.93 -5.06 0.47
N ALA A 293 15.26 -4.34 -0.43
CA ALA A 293 15.13 -2.88 -0.33
C ALA A 293 14.36 -2.46 0.93
N ILE A 294 13.26 -3.15 1.26
CA ILE A 294 12.50 -2.91 2.50
C ILE A 294 13.36 -3.20 3.73
N GLU A 295 14.05 -4.34 3.74
CA GLU A 295 14.95 -4.70 4.84
C GLU A 295 16.06 -3.65 5.03
N GLY A 296 16.59 -3.08 3.95
CA GLY A 296 17.52 -1.95 4.02
C GLY A 296 16.89 -0.69 4.62
N LEU A 297 15.62 -0.39 4.28
CA LEU A 297 14.92 0.81 4.74
C LEU A 297 14.51 0.77 6.22
N VAL A 298 14.06 -0.39 6.72
CA VAL A 298 13.43 -0.49 8.06
C VAL A 298 13.96 -1.64 8.92
N GLY A 299 15.03 -2.31 8.46
CA GLY A 299 15.62 -3.48 9.11
C GLY A 299 14.71 -4.70 9.13
N TYR A 300 15.23 -5.80 9.66
CA TYR A 300 14.47 -7.02 10.00
C TYR A 300 14.48 -7.19 11.53
N LYS A 301 13.31 -7.32 12.17
CA LYS A 301 13.20 -7.50 13.64
C LYS A 301 12.91 -8.96 14.04
N GLY A 302 12.72 -9.84 13.06
CA GLY A 302 12.46 -11.26 13.29
C GLY A 302 10.97 -11.61 13.23
N SER A 303 10.65 -12.76 12.64
CA SER A 303 9.32 -13.37 12.80
C SER A 303 9.32 -14.20 14.09
N ASP A 304 8.59 -13.79 15.13
CA ASP A 304 8.44 -14.62 16.34
C ASP A 304 7.80 -15.97 15.93
N LYS A 305 8.51 -17.07 16.21
CA LYS A 305 8.04 -18.42 15.91
C LYS A 305 6.75 -18.77 16.66
N LYS A 306 6.48 -18.13 17.80
CA LYS A 306 5.25 -18.30 18.59
C LYS A 306 4.05 -17.55 18.02
N LEU A 307 4.28 -16.53 17.20
CA LEU A 307 3.24 -15.70 16.57
C LEU A 307 3.07 -16.04 15.07
N ARG A 308 3.51 -17.22 14.65
CA ARG A 308 3.36 -17.67 13.25
C ARG A 308 1.88 -17.78 12.87
N LEU A 309 1.55 -17.17 11.73
CA LEU A 309 0.38 -17.52 10.91
C LEU A 309 0.55 -18.91 10.29
#